data_AF-A0A944MKY9-F1
#
_entry.id   AF-A0A944MKY9-F1
#
_cell.length_a   1.000
_cell.length_b   1.000
_cell.length_c   1.000
_cell.angle_alpha   90.00
_cell.angle_beta   90.00
_cell.angle_gamma   90.00
#
_symmetry.space_group_name_H-M   'P 1'
#
loop_
_entity.id
_entity.type
_entity.pdbx_description
1 polymer ?
#
loop_
_entity_poly.entity_id
_entity_poly.type
_entity_poly.pdbx_seq_one_letter_code
_entity_poly.pdbx_strand_id
1 'polypeptide(L)'
;MKKLLIIISIFTIQFSILNSQETWVQTYQPFYNPAGDNDYYVEDVLVCDDGGYAVNGYYWYFDDWEQYQWGYLMKTDSDGNFLWAKKDTLSWIDETESSAFVQTDDGGYLSAVFSLWGGSALIKRDSEGNREWVENCGD
;
A
#
# COMPACT_ATOMS: atom_id res chain seq x y z
N MET A 1 -13.04 62.51 -9.01
CA MET A 1 -13.60 61.14 -8.95
C MET A 1 -13.21 60.34 -10.20
N LYS A 2 -12.00 59.77 -10.27
CA LYS A 2 -11.61 58.74 -11.27
C LYS A 2 -10.38 57.96 -10.75
N LYS A 3 -10.54 57.31 -9.61
CA LYS A 3 -9.60 56.30 -9.06
C LYS A 3 -10.44 55.18 -8.45
N LEU A 4 -11.10 54.39 -9.29
CA LEU A 4 -11.73 53.12 -8.92
C LEU A 4 -12.27 52.51 -10.21
N LEU A 5 -11.86 51.28 -10.56
CA LEU A 5 -12.55 50.29 -11.44
C LEU A 5 -11.66 49.38 -12.32
N ILE A 6 -10.34 49.27 -12.11
CA ILE A 6 -9.52 48.24 -12.81
C ILE A 6 -8.66 47.43 -11.83
N ILE A 7 -9.27 46.89 -10.77
CA ILE A 7 -8.63 45.85 -9.95
C ILE A 7 -9.53 44.61 -9.81
N ILE A 8 -10.82 44.69 -10.14
CA ILE A 8 -11.74 43.54 -10.00
C ILE A 8 -11.64 42.57 -11.20
N SER A 9 -11.12 42.98 -12.35
CA SER A 9 -11.10 42.14 -13.57
C SER A 9 -10.00 41.08 -13.63
N ILE A 10 -9.03 41.08 -12.71
CA ILE A 10 -7.98 40.03 -12.63
C ILE A 10 -8.24 39.07 -11.45
N PHE A 11 -9.19 39.39 -10.57
CA PHE A 11 -9.54 38.55 -9.42
C PHE A 11 -10.78 37.67 -9.65
N THR A 12 -11.41 37.78 -10.83
CA THR A 12 -12.52 36.93 -11.23
C THR A 12 -12.09 36.02 -12.36
N ILE A 13 -12.16 34.72 -12.13
CA ILE A 13 -11.91 33.61 -13.08
C ILE A 13 -10.44 33.11 -13.08
N GLN A 14 -9.93 32.68 -11.93
CA GLN A 14 -9.47 31.28 -11.88
C GLN A 14 -10.66 30.47 -11.38
N PHE A 15 -11.64 30.33 -12.27
CA PHE A 15 -12.63 29.27 -12.15
C PHE A 15 -11.84 28.03 -12.55
N SER A 16 -11.15 27.41 -11.59
CA SER A 16 -10.54 26.10 -11.79
C SER A 16 -11.67 25.22 -12.26
N ILE A 17 -11.64 24.85 -13.54
CA ILE A 17 -12.55 23.85 -14.04
C ILE A 17 -12.18 22.61 -13.22
N LEU A 18 -13.02 22.25 -12.24
CA LEU A 18 -12.97 20.95 -11.56
C LEU A 18 -13.40 19.91 -12.59
N ASN A 19 -12.56 19.72 -13.61
CA ASN A 19 -12.51 18.45 -14.30
C ASN A 19 -11.87 17.49 -13.30
N SER A 20 -12.30 16.24 -13.29
CA SER A 20 -11.62 15.14 -12.60
C SER A 20 -10.28 14.86 -13.28
N GLN A 21 -9.40 15.85 -13.31
CA GLN A 21 -8.08 15.72 -13.88
C GLN A 21 -7.24 14.94 -12.88
N GLU A 22 -6.70 13.81 -13.32
CA GLU A 22 -5.71 13.05 -12.59
C GLU A 22 -4.57 13.96 -12.16
N THR A 23 -4.35 14.08 -10.85
CA THR A 23 -3.35 15.00 -10.28
C THR A 23 -1.96 14.37 -10.28
N TRP A 24 -1.87 13.07 -9.96
CA TRP A 24 -0.68 12.27 -10.18
C TRP A 24 -1.04 10.78 -10.22
N VAL A 25 -0.20 9.99 -10.89
CA VAL A 25 -0.19 8.53 -10.81
C VAL A 25 1.25 8.08 -10.63
N GLN A 26 1.43 7.11 -9.74
CA GLN A 26 2.69 6.41 -9.56
C GLN A 26 2.44 4.91 -9.54
N THR A 27 3.30 4.17 -10.25
CA THR A 27 3.27 2.70 -10.30
C THR A 27 4.36 2.15 -9.40
N TYR A 28 4.03 1.12 -8.62
CA TYR A 28 4.96 0.47 -7.71
C TYR A 28 5.14 -0.99 -8.11
N GLN A 29 6.39 -1.43 -8.19
CA GLN A 29 6.76 -2.84 -8.31
C GLN A 29 7.74 -3.18 -7.19
N PRO A 30 7.26 -3.24 -5.94
CA PRO A 30 8.12 -3.32 -4.75
C PRO A 30 9.00 -4.58 -4.70
N PHE A 31 8.60 -5.65 -5.38
CA PHE A 31 9.35 -6.90 -5.41
C PHE A 31 9.86 -7.17 -6.83
N TYR A 32 11.18 -7.34 -6.94
CA TYR A 32 11.84 -7.71 -8.18
C TYR A 32 11.58 -9.18 -8.51
N ASN A 33 11.17 -9.46 -9.74
CA ASN A 33 11.17 -10.79 -10.33
C ASN A 33 11.97 -10.74 -11.66
N PRO A 34 13.03 -11.56 -11.82
CA PRO A 34 13.79 -11.62 -13.06
C PRO A 34 13.00 -12.10 -14.28
N ALA A 35 11.90 -12.86 -14.10
CA ALA A 35 11.04 -13.30 -15.20
C ALA A 35 10.15 -12.17 -15.76
N GLY A 36 9.96 -11.07 -15.03
CA GLY A 36 9.21 -9.90 -15.46
C GLY A 36 7.69 -9.95 -15.25
N ASP A 37 7.13 -11.11 -14.91
CA ASP A 37 5.70 -11.30 -14.71
C ASP A 37 5.36 -11.28 -13.21
N ASN A 38 5.06 -10.09 -12.69
CA ASN A 38 4.45 -9.90 -11.37
C ASN A 38 3.13 -9.17 -11.54
N ASP A 39 2.01 -9.76 -11.11
CA ASP A 39 0.81 -8.97 -10.86
C ASP A 39 0.59 -8.76 -9.36
N TYR A 40 0.05 -7.59 -9.06
CA TYR A 40 -0.24 -7.14 -7.71
C TYR A 40 -1.75 -6.99 -7.58
N TYR A 41 -2.31 -7.63 -6.56
CA TYR A 41 -3.70 -7.50 -6.16
C TYR A 41 -3.73 -6.74 -4.84
N VAL A 42 -4.42 -5.61 -4.84
CA VAL A 42 -4.60 -4.77 -3.66
C VAL A 42 -5.90 -5.18 -2.97
N GLU A 43 -5.81 -5.49 -1.68
CA GLU A 43 -6.98 -5.84 -0.86
C GLU A 43 -7.50 -4.62 -0.10
N ASP A 44 -6.61 -3.88 0.57
CA ASP A 44 -6.99 -2.72 1.36
C ASP A 44 -5.95 -1.59 1.29
N VAL A 45 -6.40 -0.38 1.62
CA VAL A 45 -5.58 0.84 1.67
C VAL A 45 -5.97 1.70 2.87
N LEU A 46 -4.97 2.25 3.54
CA LEU A 46 -5.11 3.13 4.69
C LEU A 46 -4.33 4.43 4.47
N VAL A 47 -4.96 5.57 4.78
CA VAL A 47 -4.23 6.83 5.02
C VAL A 47 -3.70 6.77 6.45
N CYS A 48 -2.38 6.82 6.59
CA CYS A 48 -1.70 6.70 7.86
C CYS A 48 -1.70 8.04 8.62
N ASP A 49 -1.42 8.00 9.92
CA ASP A 49 -1.36 9.20 10.77
C ASP A 49 -0.31 10.23 10.32
N ASP A 50 0.73 9.78 9.62
CA ASP A 50 1.77 10.62 9.02
C ASP A 50 1.35 11.26 7.68
N GLY A 51 0.12 10.98 7.22
CA GLY A 51 -0.43 11.45 5.95
C GLY A 51 -0.01 10.65 4.73
N GLY A 52 0.88 9.66 4.86
CA GLY A 52 1.22 8.72 3.79
C GLY A 52 0.22 7.57 3.66
N TYR A 53 0.51 6.64 2.75
CA TYR A 53 -0.44 5.56 2.42
C TYR A 53 0.18 4.19 2.69
N ALA A 54 -0.58 3.33 3.37
CA ALA A 54 -0.25 1.92 3.51
C ALA A 54 -1.22 1.10 2.67
N VAL A 55 -0.71 0.05 2.03
CA VAL A 55 -1.46 -0.81 1.12
C VAL A 55 -1.08 -2.25 1.39
N ASN A 56 -2.05 -3.12 1.55
CA ASN A 56 -1.82 -4.55 1.61
C ASN A 56 -2.44 -5.28 0.42
N GLY A 57 -2.14 -6.57 0.35
CA GLY A 57 -2.76 -7.49 -0.59
C GLY A 57 -1.84 -8.66 -0.82
N TYR A 58 -1.82 -9.16 -2.05
CA TYR A 58 -0.92 -10.23 -2.45
C TYR A 58 -0.39 -9.98 -3.85
N TYR A 59 0.78 -10.52 -4.13
CA TYR A 59 1.33 -10.51 -5.48
C TYR A 59 1.69 -11.94 -5.85
N TRP A 60 1.50 -12.26 -7.12
CA TRP A 60 1.95 -13.53 -7.69
C TRP A 60 3.07 -13.28 -8.68
N TYR A 61 3.97 -14.26 -8.77
CA TYR A 61 5.09 -14.23 -9.67
C TYR A 61 5.39 -15.62 -10.22
N PHE A 62 5.97 -15.65 -11.41
CA PHE A 62 6.46 -16.88 -12.03
C PHE A 62 7.96 -17.01 -11.84
N ASP A 63 8.40 -18.21 -11.46
CA ASP A 63 9.79 -18.64 -11.51
C ASP A 63 9.87 -19.94 -12.32
N ASP A 64 10.50 -19.88 -13.50
CA ASP A 64 10.48 -20.90 -14.55
C ASP A 64 9.07 -21.39 -14.94
N TRP A 65 8.58 -22.43 -14.25
CA TRP A 65 7.30 -23.11 -14.51
C TRP A 65 6.39 -23.17 -13.29
N GLU A 66 6.79 -22.52 -12.20
CA GLU A 66 6.07 -22.50 -10.94
C GLU A 66 5.52 -21.11 -10.66
N GLN A 67 4.27 -21.09 -10.19
CA GLN A 67 3.58 -19.90 -9.75
C GLN A 67 3.71 -19.81 -8.23
N TYR A 68 4.12 -18.64 -7.75
CA TYR A 68 4.20 -18.35 -6.33
C TYR A 68 3.33 -17.15 -6.00
N GLN A 69 2.67 -17.18 -4.85
CA GLN A 69 1.84 -16.09 -4.35
C GLN A 69 2.29 -15.68 -2.96
N TRP A 70 2.45 -14.39 -2.68
CA TRP A 70 2.73 -13.91 -1.33
C TRP A 70 1.97 -12.65 -0.99
N GLY A 71 1.44 -12.64 0.23
CA GLY A 71 0.88 -11.46 0.85
C GLY A 71 1.96 -10.39 1.00
N TYR A 72 1.56 -9.13 1.01
CA TYR A 72 2.48 -8.04 1.27
C TYR A 72 1.80 -6.87 1.99
N LEU A 73 2.66 -6.04 2.58
CA LEU A 73 2.32 -4.70 3.05
C LEU A 73 3.35 -3.72 2.46
N MET A 74 2.89 -2.57 1.98
CA MET A 74 3.69 -1.48 1.42
C MET A 74 3.32 -0.16 2.07
N LYS A 75 4.29 0.75 2.20
CA LYS A 75 4.11 2.11 2.71
C LYS A 75 4.73 3.13 1.76
N THR A 76 4.06 4.26 1.63
CA THR A 76 4.53 5.48 0.97
C THR A 76 4.50 6.67 1.93
N ASP A 77 5.17 7.76 1.56
CA ASP A 77 4.97 9.06 2.21
C ASP A 77 3.69 9.76 1.71
N SER A 78 3.43 10.97 2.21
CA SER A 78 2.24 11.76 1.84
C SER A 78 2.19 12.19 0.38
N ASP A 79 3.35 12.27 -0.28
CA ASP A 79 3.47 12.62 -1.69
C ASP A 79 3.39 11.37 -2.59
N GLY A 80 3.26 10.18 -1.99
CA GLY A 80 3.26 8.91 -2.68
C GLY A 80 4.66 8.37 -2.97
N ASN A 81 5.74 8.92 -2.43
CA ASN A 81 7.05 8.31 -2.64
C ASN A 81 7.14 6.98 -1.88
N PHE A 82 7.70 5.96 -2.54
CA PHE A 82 7.89 4.64 -1.94
C PHE A 82 8.82 4.71 -0.73
N LEU A 83 8.39 4.15 0.41
CA LEU A 83 9.23 4.03 1.61
C LEU A 83 9.71 2.60 1.79
N TRP A 84 8.78 1.64 1.88
CA TRP A 84 9.12 0.23 2.04
C TRP A 84 7.99 -0.70 1.57
N ALA A 85 8.35 -1.94 1.29
CA ALA A 85 7.41 -3.04 1.12
C ALA A 85 8.00 -4.32 1.71
N LYS A 86 7.14 -5.14 2.32
CA LYS A 86 7.52 -6.35 3.01
C LYS A 86 6.55 -7.46 2.63
N LYS A 87 7.10 -8.63 2.33
CA LYS A 87 6.30 -9.83 2.11
C LYS A 87 5.82 -10.36 3.45
N ASP A 88 4.59 -10.85 3.48
CA ASP A 88 3.96 -11.52 4.60
C ASP A 88 4.15 -13.04 4.46
N THR A 89 5.40 -13.47 4.31
CA THR A 89 5.76 -14.89 4.23
C THR A 89 6.00 -15.49 5.62
N LEU A 90 5.60 -16.75 5.79
CA LEU A 90 5.74 -17.50 7.03
C LEU A 90 6.33 -18.87 6.70
N SER A 91 7.28 -19.35 7.50
CA SER A 91 7.99 -20.61 7.18
C SER A 91 7.13 -21.87 7.32
N TRP A 92 5.92 -21.73 7.85
CA TRP A 92 4.97 -22.82 8.08
C TRP A 92 3.64 -22.64 7.30
N ILE A 93 3.56 -21.61 6.43
CA ILE A 93 2.38 -21.37 5.58
C ILE A 93 2.88 -21.06 4.17
N ASP A 94 2.51 -21.91 3.22
CA ASP A 94 2.75 -21.70 1.80
C ASP A 94 1.67 -20.81 1.19
N GLU A 95 2.04 -20.02 0.19
CA GLU A 95 1.17 -19.09 -0.55
C GLU A 95 0.25 -18.23 0.34
N THR A 96 0.76 -17.08 0.78
CA THR A 96 0.00 -16.21 1.68
C THR A 96 -0.79 -15.13 0.95
N GLU A 97 -1.87 -14.67 1.58
CA GLU A 97 -2.61 -13.46 1.23
C GLU A 97 -2.76 -12.57 2.47
N SER A 98 -2.57 -11.26 2.32
CA SER A 98 -2.81 -10.28 3.39
C SER A 98 -4.24 -9.75 3.23
N SER A 99 -5.18 -10.22 4.06
CA SER A 99 -6.61 -9.97 3.87
C SER A 99 -7.10 -8.65 4.47
N ALA A 100 -6.40 -8.15 5.49
CA ALA A 100 -6.72 -6.91 6.18
C ALA A 100 -5.49 -6.44 6.95
N PHE A 101 -5.43 -5.15 7.23
CA PHE A 101 -4.43 -4.61 8.13
C PHE A 101 -4.94 -3.35 8.84
N VAL A 102 -4.25 -2.96 9.91
CA VAL A 102 -4.47 -1.70 10.62
C VAL A 102 -3.13 -1.06 10.98
N GLN A 103 -3.09 0.27 11.03
CA GLN A 103 -2.01 0.99 11.72
C GLN A 103 -2.26 0.92 13.23
N THR A 104 -1.21 0.71 14.00
CA THR A 104 -1.25 0.67 15.47
C THR A 104 -0.79 2.00 16.06
N ASP A 105 -1.21 2.31 17.30
CA ASP A 105 -0.91 3.58 17.97
C ASP A 105 0.60 3.87 18.15
N ASP A 106 1.44 2.83 18.09
CA ASP A 106 2.90 2.94 18.12
C ASP A 106 3.51 3.30 16.74
N GLY A 107 2.67 3.56 15.72
CA GLY A 107 3.06 3.84 14.35
C GLY A 107 3.39 2.61 13.51
N GLY A 108 3.27 1.41 14.08
CA GLY A 108 3.44 0.14 13.38
C GLY A 108 2.17 -0.34 12.66
N TYR A 109 2.18 -1.62 12.26
CA TYR A 109 1.09 -2.21 11.47
C TYR A 109 0.80 -3.64 11.91
N LEU A 110 -0.49 -4.00 12.01
CA LEU A 110 -0.94 -5.35 12.27
C LEU A 110 -1.69 -5.88 11.04
N SER A 111 -1.16 -6.94 10.42
CA SER A 111 -1.77 -7.59 9.26
C SER A 111 -2.40 -8.93 9.64
N ALA A 112 -3.58 -9.21 9.08
CA ALA A 112 -4.19 -10.54 9.06
C ALA A 112 -3.79 -11.24 7.75
N VAL A 113 -3.25 -12.44 7.89
CA VAL A 113 -2.66 -13.19 6.78
C VAL A 113 -3.19 -14.61 6.81
N PHE A 114 -3.53 -15.16 5.65
CA PHE A 114 -4.00 -16.54 5.53
C PHE A 114 -3.43 -17.21 4.28
N SER A 115 -3.61 -18.53 4.18
CA SER A 115 -3.36 -19.29 2.96
C SER A 115 -4.60 -20.07 2.56
N LEU A 116 -4.81 -20.17 1.25
CA LEU A 116 -5.85 -21.03 0.66
C LEU A 116 -5.59 -22.52 0.90
N TRP A 117 -4.36 -22.89 1.24
CA TRP A 117 -3.94 -24.27 1.52
C TRP A 117 -4.00 -24.64 3.01
N GLY A 118 -4.37 -23.69 3.86
CA GLY A 118 -4.47 -23.87 5.30
C GLY A 118 -3.44 -23.01 6.06
N GLY A 119 -3.83 -22.62 7.27
CA GLY A 119 -3.04 -21.72 8.11
C GLY A 119 -3.50 -20.27 8.03
N SER A 120 -3.43 -19.60 9.17
CA SER A 120 -3.62 -18.16 9.28
C SER A 120 -2.75 -17.60 10.39
N ALA A 121 -2.45 -16.32 10.31
CA ALA A 121 -1.61 -15.66 11.29
C ALA A 121 -1.92 -14.16 11.39
N LEU A 122 -1.52 -13.59 12.52
CA LEU A 122 -1.36 -12.16 12.68
C LEU A 122 0.12 -11.81 12.63
N ILE A 123 0.47 -10.76 11.89
CA ILE A 123 1.85 -10.25 11.78
C ILE A 123 1.89 -8.80 12.25
N LYS A 124 2.59 -8.53 13.35
CA LYS A 124 2.88 -7.16 13.79
C LYS A 124 4.21 -6.69 13.25
N ARG A 125 4.24 -5.46 12.76
CA ARG A 125 5.41 -4.75 12.28
C ARG A 125 5.57 -3.41 12.98
N ASP A 126 6.80 -2.93 13.05
CA ASP A 126 7.13 -1.57 13.43
C ASP A 126 6.84 -0.58 12.27
N SER A 127 7.11 0.71 12.48
CA SER A 127 6.88 1.77 11.49
C SER A 127 7.78 1.69 10.25
N GLU A 128 8.89 0.96 10.33
CA GLU A 128 9.82 0.67 9.24
C GLU A 128 9.48 -0.65 8.51
N GLY A 129 8.39 -1.30 8.92
CA GLY A 129 7.89 -2.56 8.37
C GLY A 129 8.65 -3.80 8.87
N ASN A 130 9.55 -3.68 9.84
CA ASN A 130 10.23 -4.83 10.40
C ASN A 130 9.27 -5.61 11.31
N ARG A 131 9.33 -6.94 11.23
CA ARG A 131 8.44 -7.82 11.98
C ARG A 131 8.83 -7.82 13.46
N GLU A 132 7.88 -7.49 14.32
CA GLU A 132 8.05 -7.50 15.78
C GLU A 132 7.62 -8.85 16.35
N TRP A 133 6.45 -9.35 15.94
CA TRP A 133 5.96 -10.67 16.32
C TRP A 133 5.02 -11.25 15.27
N VAL A 134 4.81 -12.56 15.36
CA VAL A 134 3.85 -13.33 14.58
C VAL A 134 3.10 -14.26 15.51
N GLU A 135 1.78 -14.31 15.37
CA GLU A 135 0.92 -15.23 16.11
C GLU A 135 0.25 -16.18 15.12
N ASN A 136 0.33 -17.49 15.35
CA ASN A 136 -0.41 -18.48 14.57
C ASN A 136 -1.89 -18.47 15.03
N CYS A 137 -2.81 -18.38 14.08
CA CYS A 137 -4.25 -18.27 14.31
C CYS A 137 -5.09 -19.40 13.70
N GLY A 138 -4.48 -20.37 13.00
CA GLY A 138 -5.23 -21.47 12.41
C GLY A 138 -4.38 -22.71 12.10
N ASP A 139 -4.92 -23.87 12.47
CA ASP A 139 -4.55 -25.23 12.05
C ASP A 139 -5.71 -25.85 11.26
#